data_AF-A0A542Q2I5-F1
#
_entry.id   AF-A0A542Q2I5-F1
#
_cell.length_a   1.000
_cell.length_b   1.000
_cell.length_c   1.000
_cell.angle_alpha   90.00
_cell.angle_beta   90.00
_cell.angle_gamma   90.00
#
_symmetry.space_group_name_H-M   'P 1'
#
loop_
_entity.id
_entity.type
_entity.pdbx_description
1 polymer ?
#
loop_
_entity_poly.entity_id
_entity_poly.type
_entity_poly.pdbx_seq_one_letter_code
_entity_poly.pdbx_strand_id
1 'polypeptide(L)' 'MAVSRRRPITSKTMSLARRATPDDAEELVRLRKVMQDSYLGPFRERGVRKIDLRASSDGEPLYTSLGFVRTPDPAMRLTL' A
#
# COMPACT_ATOMS: atom_id res chain seq x y z
N MET A 1 -15.50 -31.33 21.36
CA MET A 1 -14.88 -29.99 21.34
C MET A 1 -14.67 -29.60 19.88
N ALA A 2 -15.30 -28.53 19.41
CA ALA A 2 -15.53 -28.26 18.00
C ALA A 2 -14.33 -27.54 17.33
N VAL A 3 -13.80 -28.16 16.27
CA VAL A 3 -12.83 -27.54 15.35
C VAL A 3 -13.56 -26.50 14.52
N SER A 4 -13.27 -25.23 14.79
CA SER A 4 -13.78 -24.07 14.05
C SER A 4 -13.18 -24.06 12.64
N ARG A 5 -13.94 -24.57 11.67
CA ARG A 5 -13.62 -24.46 10.25
C ARG A 5 -13.77 -23.01 9.84
N ARG A 6 -12.65 -22.33 9.57
CA ARG A 6 -12.65 -20.98 8.96
C ARG A 6 -13.45 -21.05 7.66
N ARG A 7 -14.55 -20.30 7.58
CA ARG A 7 -15.36 -20.19 6.36
C ARG A 7 -14.54 -19.54 5.25
N PRO A 8 -14.59 -20.02 4.00
CA PRO A 8 -13.98 -19.32 2.88
C PRO A 8 -14.69 -17.99 2.67
N ILE A 9 -13.92 -16.90 2.62
CA ILE A 9 -14.41 -15.59 2.17
C ILE A 9 -14.63 -15.62 0.66
N THR A 10 -15.73 -16.22 0.20
CA THR A 10 -16.16 -16.05 -1.19
C THR A 10 -16.74 -14.64 -1.34
N SER A 11 -15.88 -13.64 -1.45
CA SER A 11 -16.30 -12.33 -1.96
C SER A 11 -16.59 -12.50 -3.44
N LYS A 12 -17.87 -12.66 -3.78
CA LYS A 12 -18.38 -12.64 -5.16
C LYS A 12 -18.10 -11.22 -5.70
N THR A 13 -16.97 -11.07 -6.36
CA THR A 13 -16.47 -9.78 -6.85
C THR A 13 -17.40 -9.24 -7.93
N MET A 14 -18.14 -8.16 -7.65
CA MET A 14 -18.54 -7.25 -8.70
C MET A 14 -17.31 -6.42 -9.09
N SER A 15 -16.47 -6.99 -9.95
CA SER A 15 -15.40 -6.22 -10.59
C SER A 15 -16.00 -5.55 -11.83
N LEU A 16 -16.36 -4.28 -11.71
CA LEU A 16 -16.70 -3.40 -12.83
C LEU A 16 -15.45 -2.93 -13.60
N ALA A 17 -14.27 -3.45 -13.27
CA ALA A 17 -13.03 -3.04 -13.91
C ALA A 17 -12.92 -3.60 -15.34
N ARG A 18 -12.79 -2.70 -16.32
CA ARG A 18 -12.36 -3.01 -17.70
C ARG A 18 -10.92 -2.56 -17.91
N ARG A 19 -10.26 -3.07 -18.97
CA ARG A 19 -8.98 -2.51 -19.41
C ARG A 19 -9.18 -1.05 -19.84
N ALA A 20 -8.22 -0.21 -19.46
CA ALA A 20 -8.14 1.16 -19.92
C ALA A 20 -7.74 1.21 -21.41
N THR A 21 -8.34 2.14 -22.14
CA THR A 21 -7.92 2.53 -23.49
C THR A 21 -7.09 3.82 -23.41
N PRO A 22 -6.40 4.23 -24.49
CA PRO A 22 -5.69 5.52 -24.51
C PRO A 22 -6.58 6.72 -24.16
N ASP A 23 -7.86 6.67 -24.48
CA ASP A 23 -8.83 7.74 -24.19
C ASP A 23 -9.06 7.93 -22.68
N ASP A 24 -8.84 6.90 -21.87
CA ASP A 24 -8.95 6.99 -20.41
C ASP A 24 -7.74 7.70 -19.77
N ALA A 25 -6.65 7.94 -20.51
CA ALA A 25 -5.37 8.36 -19.94
C ALA A 25 -5.48 9.67 -19.15
N GLU A 26 -6.20 10.66 -19.67
CA GLU A 26 -6.37 11.96 -19.00
C GLU A 26 -7.12 11.80 -17.67
N GLU A 27 -8.17 10.98 -17.66
CA GLU A 27 -8.96 10.69 -16.46
C GLU A 27 -8.16 9.88 -15.44
N LEU A 28 -7.34 8.92 -15.89
CA LEU A 28 -6.45 8.16 -15.01
C LEU A 28 -5.37 9.04 -14.36
N VAL A 29 -4.86 10.04 -15.08
CA VAL A 29 -3.93 11.03 -14.50
C VAL A 29 -4.63 11.87 -13.43
N ARG A 30 -5.87 12.34 -13.70
CA ARG A 30 -6.68 13.04 -12.70
C ARG A 30 -6.94 12.16 -11.48
N LEU A 31 -7.36 10.92 -11.68
CA LEU A 31 -7.63 9.97 -10.62
C LEU A 31 -6.37 9.70 -9.78
N ARG A 32 -5.22 9.46 -10.42
CA ARG A 32 -3.94 9.30 -9.73
C ARG A 32 -3.67 10.49 -8.83
N LYS A 33 -3.86 11.72 -9.33
CA LYS A 33 -3.65 12.93 -8.54
C LYS A 33 -4.58 12.97 -7.32
N VAL A 34 -5.88 12.76 -7.51
CA VAL A 34 -6.87 12.73 -6.41
C VAL A 34 -6.51 11.67 -5.37
N MET A 35 -6.13 10.46 -5.81
CA MET A 35 -5.72 9.39 -4.89
C MET A 35 -4.43 9.73 -4.14
N GLN A 36 -3.44 10.31 -4.82
CA GLN A 36 -2.19 10.74 -4.19
C GLN A 36 -2.42 11.88 -3.19
N ASP A 37 -3.20 12.88 -3.54
CA ASP A 37 -3.50 14.02 -2.67
C ASP A 37 -4.32 13.55 -1.45
N SER A 38 -5.26 12.63 -1.64
CA SER A 38 -6.06 12.08 -0.52
C SER A 38 -5.21 11.22 0.43
N TYR A 39 -4.29 10.42 -0.11
CA TYR A 39 -3.46 9.52 0.68
C TYR A 39 -2.26 10.23 1.33
N LEU A 40 -1.57 11.10 0.58
CA LEU A 40 -0.32 11.76 1.00
C LEU A 40 -0.53 13.20 1.49
N GLY A 41 -1.63 13.87 1.12
CA GLY A 41 -1.93 15.24 1.53
C GLY A 41 -1.85 15.46 3.03
N PRO A 42 -2.50 14.63 3.87
CA PRO A 42 -2.43 14.77 5.32
C PRO A 42 -1.00 14.66 5.88
N PHE A 43 -0.13 13.85 5.25
CA PHE A 43 1.27 13.72 5.66
C PHE A 43 2.06 14.98 5.28
N ARG A 44 1.81 15.53 4.09
CA ARG A 44 2.44 16.76 3.60
C ARG A 44 2.08 17.97 4.46
N GLU A 45 0.81 18.11 4.84
CA GLU A 45 0.33 19.19 5.72
C GLU A 45 1.02 19.15 7.10
N ARG A 46 1.29 17.94 7.60
CA ARG A 46 2.06 17.73 8.84
C ARG A 46 3.58 17.84 8.66
N GLY A 47 4.06 18.23 7.47
CA GLY A 47 5.48 18.39 7.18
C GLY A 47 6.27 17.08 7.06
N VAL A 48 5.60 15.93 6.94
CA VAL A 48 6.26 14.63 6.81
C VAL A 48 6.92 14.54 5.43
N ARG A 49 8.25 14.40 5.42
CA ARG A 49 9.06 14.31 4.19
C ARG A 49 9.66 12.93 3.93
N LYS A 50 9.58 12.02 4.91
CA LYS A 50 10.14 10.67 4.86
C LYS A 50 9.15 9.70 5.49
N ILE A 51 9.05 8.51 4.91
CA ILE A 51 8.23 7.41 5.43
C ILE A 51 9.16 6.21 5.57
N ASP A 52 9.34 5.76 6.80
CA ASP A 52 10.05 4.52 7.09
C ASP A 52 9.04 3.37 7.17
N LEU A 53 9.39 2.23 6.59
CA LEU A 53 8.63 0.99 6.72
C LEU A 53 9.51 -0.11 7.31
N ARG A 54 8.88 -1.09 7.97
CA ARG A 54 9.57 -2.31 8.40
C ARG A 54 9.22 -3.44 7.44
N ALA A 55 10.18 -3.80 6.59
CA ALA A 55 10.06 -4.95 5.70
C ALA A 55 10.45 -6.24 6.43
N SER A 56 9.72 -7.33 6.17
CA SER A 56 10.23 -8.68 6.42
C SER A 56 11.29 -9.05 5.37
N SER A 57 12.03 -10.13 5.59
CA SER A 57 12.97 -10.69 4.61
C SER A 57 12.32 -10.89 3.23
N ASP A 58 11.09 -11.40 3.22
CA ASP A 58 10.39 -11.76 1.98
C ASP A 58 9.83 -10.53 1.25
N GLY A 59 9.47 -9.48 2.01
CA GLY A 59 8.94 -8.24 1.45
C GLY A 59 10.02 -7.26 0.96
N GLU A 60 11.24 -7.42 1.42
CA GLU A 60 12.34 -6.50 1.12
C GLU A 60 12.66 -6.37 -0.39
N PRO A 61 12.71 -7.45 -1.20
CA PRO A 61 12.97 -7.32 -2.63
C PRO A 61 11.90 -6.46 -3.34
N LEU A 62 10.63 -6.60 -2.93
CA LEU A 62 9.54 -5.79 -3.46
C LEU A 62 9.74 -4.31 -3.12
N TYR A 63 9.95 -3.98 -1.85
CA TYR A 63 10.10 -2.58 -1.44
C TYR A 63 11.35 -1.93 -2.05
N THR A 64 12.43 -2.69 -2.23
CA THR A 64 13.63 -2.21 -2.95
C THR A 64 13.30 -1.85 -4.39
N SER A 65 12.53 -2.68 -5.11
CA SER A 65 12.08 -2.38 -6.48
C SER A 65 11.16 -1.17 -6.58
N LEU A 66 10.44 -0.84 -5.50
CA LEU A 66 9.61 0.36 -5.39
C LEU A 66 10.43 1.62 -5.00
N GLY A 67 11.75 1.48 -4.79
CA GLY A 67 12.66 2.59 -4.50
C GLY A 67 12.84 2.90 -3.02
N PHE A 68 12.37 2.04 -2.11
CA PHE A 68 12.75 2.15 -0.70
C PHE A 68 14.21 1.74 -0.52
N VAL A 69 14.92 2.44 0.37
CA VAL A 69 16.33 2.18 0.67
C VAL A 69 16.45 1.73 2.12
N ARG A 70 17.26 0.71 2.39
CA ARG A 70 17.56 0.27 3.76
C ARG A 70 18.16 1.43 4.56
N THR A 71 17.61 1.68 5.74
CA THR A 71 18.18 2.60 6.72
C THR A 71 18.89 1.81 7.82
N PRO A 72 20.08 2.24 8.28
CA PRO A 72 20.74 1.66 9.44
C PRO A 72 20.06 2.18 10.72
N ASP A 73 18.81 1.78 10.96
CA ASP A 73 18.00 2.31 12.05
C ASP A 73 18.17 1.46 13.34
N PRO A 74 18.56 2.03 14.50
CA PRO A 74 18.68 1.29 15.75
C PRO A 74 17.29 1.12 16.40
N ALA A 75 16.42 0.35 15.77
CA ALA A 75 15.09 0.10 16.32
C ALA A 75 15.16 -0.91 17.48
N MET A 76 14.80 -0.46 18.69
CA MET A 76 14.55 -1.32 19.85
C MET A 76 13.05 -1.59 20.00
N ARG A 77 12.66 -2.84 20.28
CA ARG A 77 11.26 -3.22 20.52
C ARG A 77 11.16 -4.03 21.81
N LEU A 78 10.27 -3.62 22.69
CA LEU A 78 9.88 -4.37 23.89
C LEU A 78 8.55 -5.09 23.61
N THR A 79 8.50 -6.39 23.93
CA THR A 79 7.27 -7.19 23.91
C THR A 79 6.87 -7.42 25.36
N LEU A 80 5.61 -7.14 25.69
CA LEU A 80 5.02 -7.34 27.01
C LEU A 80 4.25 -8.65 27.06
#